data_AF-A0A1G8ENB5-F1
#
_entry.id   AF-A0A1G8ENB5-F1
#
_cell.length_a   1.000
_cell.length_b   1.000
_cell.length_c   1.000
_cell.angle_alpha   90.00
_cell.angle_beta   90.00
_cell.angle_gamma   90.00
#
_symmetry.space_group_name_H-M   'P 1'
#
loop_
_entity.id
_entity.type
_entity.pdbx_description
1 polymer ?
#
loop_
_entity_poly.entity_id
_entity_poly.type
_entity_poly.pdbx_seq_one_letter_code
_entity_poly.pdbx_strand_id
1 'polypeptide(L)' 'MEQALEALVASEAPIADIGFDLGFSSQSGFTRFFAANVGMAPTDYRRAAKVLRA' A
#
# COMPACT_ATOMS: atom_id res chain seq x y z
N MET A 1 1.45 0.55 9.91
CA MET A 1 0.42 -0.25 9.21
C MET A 1 -0.76 0.62 8.82
N GLU A 2 -1.47 1.18 9.80
CA GLU A 2 -2.67 2.00 9.58
C GLU A 2 -2.48 3.07 8.51
N GLN A 3 -1.40 3.85 8.63
CA GLN A 3 -1.04 4.90 7.66
C GLN A 3 -0.82 4.36 6.23
N ALA A 4 -0.33 3.12 6.08
CA ALA A 4 -0.17 2.49 4.76
C ALA A 4 -1.52 2.12 4.14
N LEU A 5 -2.44 1.58 4.95
CA LEU A 5 -3.79 1.23 4.50
C LEU A 5 -4.54 2.49 4.06
N GLU A 6 -4.47 3.56 4.86
CA GLU A 6 -5.08 4.85 4.56
C GLU A 6 -4.49 5.45 3.27
N ALA A 7 -3.16 5.57 3.16
CA ALA A 7 -2.50 6.14 2.00
C ALA A 7 -2.83 5.39 0.70
N LEU A 8 -2.92 4.06 0.75
CA LEU A 8 -3.28 3.23 -0.41
C LEU A 8 -4.72 3.44 -0.88
N VAL A 9 -5.60 3.85 0.04
CA VAL A 9 -7.03 4.02 -0.17
C VAL A 9 -7.40 5.44 -0.55
N ALA A 10 -6.77 6.42 0.09
CA ALA A 10 -7.10 7.83 -0.01
C ALA A 10 -6.38 8.53 -1.17
N SER A 11 -5.39 7.88 -1.79
CA SER A 11 -4.57 8.49 -2.83
C SER A 11 -4.30 7.55 -4.02
N GLU A 12 -3.99 8.17 -5.16
CA GLU A 12 -3.47 7.52 -6.35
C GLU A 12 -1.94 7.49 -6.39
N ALA A 13 -1.26 7.94 -5.32
CA ALA A 13 0.19 8.04 -5.29
C ALA A 13 0.86 6.70 -5.64
N PRO A 14 1.97 6.70 -6.39
CA PRO A 14 2.71 5.48 -6.67
C PRO A 14 3.03 4.69 -5.40
N ILE A 15 2.94 3.35 -5.49
CA ILE A 15 3.20 2.46 -4.35
C ILE A 15 4.62 2.65 -3.80
N ALA A 16 5.58 2.97 -4.68
CA ALA A 16 6.95 3.28 -4.29
C ALA A 16 7.01 4.52 -3.39
N ASP A 17 6.35 5.61 -3.81
CA ASP A 17 6.33 6.88 -3.07
C ASP A 17 5.69 6.71 -1.69
N ILE A 18 4.56 6.00 -1.60
CA ILE A 18 3.95 5.66 -0.30
C ILE A 18 4.93 4.86 0.58
N GLY A 19 5.69 3.93 0.00
CA GLY A 19 6.72 3.21 0.73
C GLY A 19 7.83 4.13 1.25
N PHE A 20 8.30 5.06 0.41
CA PHE A 20 9.34 6.03 0.79
C PHE A 20 8.86 6.99 1.88
N ASP A 21 7.65 7.51 1.78
CA ASP A 21 7.05 8.40 2.78
C ASP A 21 6.88 7.72 4.15
N LEU A 22 6.71 6.40 4.15
CA LEU A 22 6.62 5.57 5.35
C LEU A 22 7.99 5.08 5.86
N GLY A 23 9.10 5.54 5.25
CA GLY A 23 10.47 5.28 5.70
C GLY A 23 11.10 4.01 5.14
N PHE A 24 10.52 3.35 4.13
CA PHE A 24 11.17 2.22 3.47
C PHE A 24 12.22 2.71 2.48
N SER A 25 13.37 2.04 2.41
CA SER A 25 14.42 2.35 1.43
C SER A 25 14.15 1.82 0.02
N SER A 26 13.09 1.02 -0.16
CA SER A 26 12.69 0.48 -1.46
C SER A 26 11.22 0.07 -1.49
N GLN A 27 10.62 0.17 -2.68
CA GLN A 27 9.26 -0.33 -2.95
C GLN A 27 9.12 -1.83 -2.66
N SER A 28 10.13 -2.64 -3.02
CA SER A 28 10.13 -4.09 -2.77
C SER A 28 10.12 -4.41 -1.28
N GLY A 29 10.86 -3.65 -0.47
CA GLY A 29 10.85 -3.77 0.99
C GLY A 29 9.48 -3.45 1.58
N PHE A 30 8.88 -2.33 1.15
CA PHE A 30 7.51 -1.96 1.55
C PHE A 30 6.49 -3.03 1.14
N THR A 31 6.54 -3.51 -0.10
CA THR A 31 5.61 -4.51 -0.63
C THR A 31 5.66 -5.81 0.17
N ARG A 32 6.86 -6.30 0.50
CA ARG A 32 7.04 -7.50 1.34
C ARG A 32 6.50 -7.30 2.75
N PHE A 33 6.83 -6.18 3.39
CA PHE A 33 6.33 -5.83 4.71
C PHE A 33 4.80 -5.78 4.71
N PHE A 34 4.20 -5.08 3.75
CA PHE A 34 2.75 -4.93 3.65
C PHE A 34 2.07 -6.28 3.42
N ALA A 35 2.55 -7.07 2.46
CA ALA A 35 1.96 -8.38 2.16
C ALA A 35 2.09 -9.37 3.33
N ALA A 36 3.21 -9.37 4.05
CA ALA A 36 3.37 -10.21 5.25
C ALA A 36 2.37 -9.88 6.37
N ASN A 37 1.90 -8.64 6.40
CA ASN A 37 1.03 -8.12 7.44
C ASN A 37 -0.47 -8.14 7.06
N VAL A 38 -0.80 -7.89 5.80
CA VAL A 38 -2.17 -7.75 5.28
C VAL A 38 -2.62 -9.00 4.52
N GLY A 39 -1.68 -9.83 4.07
CA GLY A 39 -1.94 -11.06 3.31
C GLY A 39 -2.05 -10.86 1.80
N MET A 40 -1.88 -9.63 1.29
CA MET A 40 -1.90 -9.32 -0.15
C MET A 40 -0.98 -8.15 -0.49
N ALA A 41 -0.62 -8.02 -1.77
CA ALA A 41 0.20 -6.90 -2.22
C ALA A 41 -0.57 -5.56 -2.12
N PRO A 42 0.14 -4.44 -1.88
CA PRO A 42 -0.50 -3.12 -1.73
C PRO A 42 -1.24 -2.66 -3.00
N THR A 43 -0.79 -3.07 -4.18
CA THR A 43 -1.50 -2.83 -5.46
C THR A 43 -2.85 -3.52 -5.51
N ASP A 44 -2.91 -4.78 -5.07
CA ASP A 44 -4.12 -5.59 -5.07
C ASP A 44 -5.10 -5.06 -4.02
N TYR A 45 -4.58 -4.69 -2.84
CA TYR A 45 -5.35 -4.03 -1.80
C TYR A 45 -6.00 -2.74 -2.31
N ARG A 46 -5.24 -1.86 -2.97
CA ARG A 46 -5.77 -0.62 -3.57
C ARG A 46 -6.88 -0.92 -4.58
N ARG A 47 -6.66 -1.88 -5.49
CA ARG A 47 -7.66 -2.25 -6.50
C ARG A 47 -8.94 -2.78 -5.85
N ALA A 48 -8.84 -3.69 -4.88
CA ALA A 48 -9.99 -4.23 -4.17
C ALA A 48 -10.76 -3.13 -3.43
N ALA A 49 -10.05 -2.22 -2.77
CA ALA A 49 -10.65 -1.12 -2.03
C ALA A 49 -11.38 -0.10 -2.93
N LYS A 50 -10.99 0.04 -4.21
CA LYS A 50 -11.72 0.85 -5.20
C LYS A 50 -13.00 0.17 -5.66
N VAL A 51 -12.95 -1.14 -5.89
CA VAL A 51 -14.13 -1.91 -6.30
C VAL A 51 -15.21 -1.89 -5.22
N LEU A 52 -14.84 -2.01 -3.95
CA LEU A 52 -15.79 -1.96 -2.83
C LEU A 52 -16.42 -0.58 -2.60
N ARG A 53 -15.86 0.49 -3.19
CA ARG A 53 -16.36 1.87 -3.06
C ARG A 53 -17.19 2.33 -4.27
N ALA A 54 -17.22 1.55 -5.34
CA ALA A 54 -18.03 1.80 -6.53
C ALA A 54 -19.43 1.22 -6.33
#